data_AF-A0A7W8S8G6-F1
#
_entry.id   AF-A0A7W8S8G6-F1
#
_cell.length_a   1.000
_cell.length_b   1.000
_cell.length_c   1.000
_cell.angle_alpha   90.00
_cell.angle_beta   90.00
_cell.angle_gamma   90.00
#
_symmetry.space_group_name_H-M   'P 1'
#
loop_
_entity.id
_entity.type
_entity.pdbx_description
1 polymer ?
#
loop_
_entity_poly.entity_id
_entity_poly.type
_entity_poly.pdbx_seq_one_letter_code
_entity_poly.pdbx_strand_id
1 'polypeptide(L)'
;MTQPTSYQVPAHPSGLDMRTQLNVIILAMIGDNCGPTEPTELYPGMMWGDTTANRLKRRTNANDGWIDIGPLDDFLGDLRTQIAAEAGKCVLKTGDTMTGSLLLQGANIMFKNASQAWYGYMGSYGAAGQAGSGMGFVNAALTAWNFQVGDDGRCNARGGLDIQSGGANIYGRVNMRQAGSYGEIAMVSTDGSCMYIRGRAGGGGLELVNSAYNNVPWTIDDAGTLFTNIGGGRYGNDGNVWMQWYGGWLSDMNVALVNHANTKAPNGAQVQWNSGINELASAMGGQNTVDSSNPWVMEGVRVTTSTDINRIYPRVIWQRNA
;
A
#
# COMPACT_ATOMS: atom_id res chain seq x y z
N MET A 1 77.25 -16.48 0.61
CA MET A 1 78.70 -16.33 0.88
C MET A 1 78.91 -16.57 2.37
N THR A 2 80.03 -17.19 2.76
CA THR A 2 80.32 -17.47 4.18
C THR A 2 80.76 -16.19 4.88
N GLN A 3 80.17 -15.89 6.04
CA GLN A 3 80.45 -14.68 6.80
C GLN A 3 81.90 -14.69 7.33
N PRO A 4 82.62 -13.56 7.27
CA PRO A 4 83.93 -13.38 7.90
C PRO A 4 83.86 -13.61 9.42
N THR A 5 84.90 -14.22 9.99
CA THR A 5 84.94 -14.56 11.43
C THR A 5 85.62 -13.48 12.30
N SER A 6 86.40 -12.58 11.70
CA SER A 6 87.07 -11.45 12.37
C SER A 6 87.51 -10.41 11.34
N TYR A 7 87.58 -9.13 11.76
CA TYR A 7 88.15 -8.03 10.97
C TYR A 7 89.47 -7.50 11.55
N GLN A 8 89.95 -8.10 12.65
CA GLN A 8 91.21 -7.71 13.25
C GLN A 8 92.40 -8.42 12.59
N VAL A 9 93.45 -7.66 12.32
CA VAL A 9 94.77 -8.23 12.02
C VAL A 9 95.48 -8.53 13.36
N PRO A 10 95.90 -9.78 13.63
CA PRO A 10 96.65 -10.11 14.84
C PRO A 10 97.92 -9.27 14.96
N ALA A 11 98.35 -8.95 16.19
CA ALA A 11 99.62 -8.27 16.41
C ALA A 11 100.79 -9.18 15.96
N HIS A 12 101.64 -8.66 15.06
CA HIS A 12 102.76 -9.37 14.45
C HIS A 12 102.37 -10.63 13.64
N PRO A 13 101.54 -10.50 12.58
CA PRO A 13 101.12 -11.65 11.79
C PRO A 13 102.31 -12.21 10.99
N SER A 14 102.37 -13.53 10.80
CA SER A 14 103.25 -14.07 9.77
C SER A 14 102.81 -13.58 8.39
N GLY A 15 103.69 -13.62 7.38
CA GLY A 15 103.32 -13.21 6.02
C GLY A 15 102.14 -13.98 5.42
N LEU A 16 101.93 -15.23 5.88
CA LEU A 16 100.77 -16.04 5.52
C LEU A 16 99.50 -15.58 6.27
N ASP A 17 99.59 -15.31 7.56
CA ASP A 17 98.46 -14.83 8.36
C ASP A 17 97.96 -13.48 7.88
N MET A 18 98.87 -12.57 7.51
CA MET A 18 98.52 -11.26 6.96
C MET A 18 97.70 -11.40 5.66
N ARG A 19 98.12 -12.29 4.75
CA ARG A 19 97.39 -12.55 3.50
C ARG A 19 96.03 -13.18 3.77
N THR A 20 95.96 -14.15 4.69
CA THR A 20 94.72 -14.83 5.06
C THR A 20 93.71 -13.84 5.64
N GLN A 21 94.13 -13.00 6.58
CA GLN A 21 93.25 -12.00 7.20
C GLN A 21 92.82 -10.91 6.22
N LEU A 22 93.74 -10.46 5.35
CA LEU A 22 93.40 -9.49 4.30
C LEU A 22 92.32 -10.04 3.37
N ASN A 23 92.40 -11.33 2.98
CA ASN A 23 91.36 -11.96 2.15
C ASN A 23 90.02 -12.04 2.89
N VAL A 24 90.02 -12.34 4.20
CA VAL A 24 88.80 -12.37 5.03
C VAL A 24 88.15 -10.99 5.12
N ILE A 25 88.94 -9.93 5.35
CA ILE A 25 88.46 -8.54 5.40
C ILE A 25 87.94 -8.10 4.02
N ILE A 26 88.65 -8.41 2.93
CA ILE A 26 88.19 -8.07 1.58
C ILE A 26 86.88 -8.79 1.24
N LEU A 27 86.76 -10.07 1.60
CA LEU A 27 85.52 -10.84 1.42
C LEU A 27 84.37 -10.25 2.24
N ALA A 28 84.65 -9.73 3.44
CA ALA A 28 83.67 -9.01 4.25
C ALA A 28 83.13 -7.76 3.57
N MET A 29 84.04 -6.96 3.03
CA MET A 29 83.71 -5.70 2.36
C MET A 29 82.93 -5.94 1.07
N ILE A 30 83.30 -6.98 0.30
CA ILE A 30 82.58 -7.34 -0.93
C ILE A 30 81.23 -7.98 -0.63
N GLY A 31 81.12 -8.70 0.48
CA GLY A 31 79.90 -9.39 0.89
C GLY A 31 78.97 -8.59 1.81
N ASP A 32 79.24 -7.32 2.06
CA ASP A 32 78.47 -6.45 2.99
C ASP A 32 78.20 -7.12 4.36
N ASN A 33 79.20 -7.86 4.85
CA ASN A 33 79.13 -8.66 6.09
C ASN A 33 77.96 -9.67 6.15
N CYS A 34 77.37 -10.00 5.00
CA CYS A 34 76.18 -10.82 4.88
C CYS A 34 76.40 -12.25 5.41
N GLY A 35 75.43 -12.77 6.18
CA GLY A 35 75.50 -14.10 6.78
C GLY A 35 74.36 -14.39 7.75
N PRO A 36 74.22 -15.66 8.20
CA PRO A 36 73.12 -16.11 9.05
C PRO A 36 73.27 -15.73 10.52
N THR A 37 74.47 -15.32 10.93
CA THR A 37 74.83 -14.96 12.31
C THR A 37 75.24 -13.50 12.40
N GLU A 38 75.07 -12.88 13.57
CA GLU A 38 75.56 -11.52 13.80
C GLU A 38 77.10 -11.49 13.67
N PRO A 39 77.68 -10.48 12.99
CA PRO A 39 79.12 -10.29 12.96
C PRO A 39 79.71 -10.24 14.38
N THR A 40 80.84 -10.93 14.58
CA THR A 40 81.53 -11.00 15.87
C THR A 40 82.13 -9.67 16.31
N GLU A 41 82.47 -8.82 15.35
CA GLU A 41 83.01 -7.48 15.55
C GLU A 41 82.01 -6.45 15.03
N LEU A 42 81.67 -5.49 15.89
CA LEU A 42 80.59 -4.53 15.64
C LEU A 42 81.13 -3.11 15.62
N TYR A 43 80.79 -2.37 14.57
CA TYR A 43 81.13 -0.96 14.42
C TYR A 43 79.85 -0.11 14.31
N PRO A 44 79.84 1.12 14.84
CA PRO A 44 78.77 2.07 14.60
C PRO A 44 78.46 2.23 13.11
N GLY A 45 77.19 2.13 12.71
CA GLY A 45 76.77 2.31 11.33
C GLY A 45 77.12 1.17 10.36
N MET A 46 77.70 0.07 10.84
CA MET A 46 77.97 -1.13 10.04
C MET A 46 76.70 -1.69 9.39
N MET A 47 76.81 -2.13 8.14
CA MET A 47 75.75 -2.86 7.44
C MET A 47 75.93 -4.37 7.62
N TRP A 48 74.82 -5.09 7.74
CA TRP A 48 74.76 -6.53 7.79
C TRP A 48 73.54 -7.06 7.05
N GLY A 49 73.77 -7.92 6.06
CA GLY A 49 72.71 -8.75 5.48
C GLY A 49 72.46 -10.00 6.34
N ASP A 50 71.41 -9.98 7.16
CA ASP A 50 70.99 -11.15 7.93
C ASP A 50 70.23 -12.12 7.01
N THR A 51 70.90 -13.21 6.61
CA THR A 51 70.31 -14.21 5.71
C THR A 51 69.39 -15.19 6.43
N THR A 52 69.34 -15.19 7.76
CA THR A 52 68.39 -16.00 8.52
C THR A 52 67.04 -15.30 8.57
N ALA A 53 67.05 -13.99 8.82
CA ALA A 53 65.85 -13.15 8.82
C ALA A 53 65.48 -12.60 7.43
N ASN A 54 66.37 -12.71 6.44
CA ASN A 54 66.30 -12.06 5.14
C ASN A 54 66.10 -10.53 5.25
N ARG A 55 66.84 -9.89 6.16
CA ARG A 55 66.74 -8.45 6.44
C ARG A 55 68.09 -7.77 6.24
N LEU A 56 68.06 -6.58 5.64
CA LEU A 56 69.19 -5.67 5.70
C LEU A 56 69.12 -4.87 7.00
N LYS A 57 70.19 -4.95 7.79
CA LYS A 57 70.29 -4.28 9.08
C LYS A 57 71.46 -3.30 9.09
N ARG A 58 71.29 -2.19 9.80
CA ARG A 58 72.36 -1.23 10.10
C ARG A 58 72.53 -1.10 11.60
N ARG A 59 73.77 -1.18 12.07
CA ARG A 59 74.11 -0.95 13.47
C ARG A 59 73.84 0.50 13.85
N THR A 60 73.29 0.73 15.03
CA THR A 60 73.05 2.08 15.55
C THR A 60 74.37 2.87 15.62
N ASN A 61 74.28 4.21 15.59
CA ASN A 61 75.47 5.06 15.75
C ASN A 61 76.08 4.95 17.17
N ALA A 62 75.30 4.51 18.16
CA ALA A 62 75.78 4.20 19.51
C ALA A 62 76.38 2.78 19.63
N ASN A 63 76.31 1.99 18.56
CA ASN A 63 76.76 0.59 18.51
C ASN A 63 76.09 -0.35 19.53
N ASP A 64 74.87 -0.04 19.95
CA ASP A 64 74.11 -0.75 20.99
C ASP A 64 72.96 -1.62 20.45
N GLY A 65 72.65 -1.55 19.15
CA GLY A 65 71.60 -2.37 18.54
C GLY A 65 71.61 -2.36 17.01
N TRP A 66 70.71 -3.15 16.42
CA TRP A 66 70.49 -3.20 14.97
C TRP A 66 69.16 -2.54 14.59
N ILE A 67 69.21 -1.67 13.58
CA ILE A 67 68.06 -1.06 12.93
C ILE A 67 67.75 -1.88 11.68
N ASP A 68 66.51 -2.33 11.56
CA ASP A 68 66.01 -2.97 10.35
C ASP A 68 65.71 -1.92 9.28
N ILE A 69 66.32 -2.06 8.11
CA ILE A 69 66.15 -1.12 6.99
C ILE A 69 65.10 -1.65 6.00
N GLY A 70 64.95 -2.97 5.88
CA GLY A 70 64.05 -3.60 4.91
C GLY A 70 64.47 -5.03 4.56
N PRO A 71 63.72 -5.69 3.66
CA PRO A 71 64.08 -7.01 3.15
C PRO A 71 65.42 -6.97 2.40
N LEU A 72 66.21 -8.04 2.54
CA LEU A 72 67.55 -8.14 1.96
C LEU A 72 67.55 -8.17 0.42
N ASP A 73 66.60 -8.90 -0.17
CA ASP A 73 66.52 -9.11 -1.63
C ASP A 73 65.61 -8.10 -2.34
N ASP A 74 64.70 -7.47 -1.60
CA ASP A 74 63.66 -6.61 -2.14
C ASP A 74 63.34 -5.47 -1.17
N PHE A 75 64.03 -4.34 -1.34
CA PHE A 75 63.88 -3.17 -0.49
C PHE A 75 62.43 -2.68 -0.36
N LEU A 76 61.57 -2.94 -1.35
CA LEU A 76 60.16 -2.53 -1.35
C LEU A 76 59.19 -3.68 -1.02
N GLY A 77 59.68 -4.87 -0.66
CA GLY A 77 58.87 -6.06 -0.43
C GLY A 77 57.88 -5.90 0.72
N ASP A 78 58.32 -5.30 1.83
CA ASP A 78 57.46 -4.98 2.96
C ASP A 78 56.36 -3.99 2.56
N LEU A 79 56.75 -2.94 1.84
CA LEU A 79 55.81 -1.91 1.39
C LEU A 79 54.75 -2.51 0.46
N ARG A 80 55.16 -3.35 -0.51
CA ARG A 80 54.22 -4.03 -1.40
C ARG A 80 53.29 -4.97 -0.65
N THR A 81 53.80 -5.71 0.32
CA THR A 81 52.99 -6.61 1.16
C THR A 81 51.96 -5.82 1.95
N GLN A 82 52.35 -4.68 2.53
CA GLN A 82 51.43 -3.77 3.22
C GLN A 82 50.38 -3.19 2.26
N ILE A 83 50.79 -2.69 1.09
CA ILE A 83 49.85 -2.17 0.08
C ILE A 83 48.85 -3.25 -0.35
N ALA A 84 49.31 -4.46 -0.62
CA ALA A 84 48.45 -5.57 -1.00
C ALA A 84 47.46 -5.98 0.11
N ALA A 85 47.90 -5.95 1.37
CA ALA A 85 47.04 -6.20 2.53
C ALA A 85 45.94 -5.14 2.72
N GLU A 86 46.20 -3.90 2.29
CA GLU A 86 45.23 -2.79 2.37
C GLU A 86 44.37 -2.64 1.10
N ALA A 87 44.79 -3.19 -0.04
CA ALA A 87 44.14 -3.03 -1.35
C ALA A 87 42.70 -3.56 -1.48
N GLY A 88 42.15 -4.23 -0.45
CA GLY A 88 40.78 -4.75 -0.44
C GLY A 88 39.87 -4.15 0.64
N LYS A 89 40.37 -3.21 1.46
CA LYS A 89 39.60 -2.68 2.60
C LYS A 89 38.77 -1.44 2.29
N CYS A 90 38.98 -0.81 1.14
CA CYS A 90 38.26 0.40 0.75
C CYS A 90 37.92 0.37 -0.74
N VAL A 91 36.85 1.08 -1.10
CA VAL A 91 36.51 1.40 -2.48
C VAL A 91 36.97 2.83 -2.73
N LEU A 92 37.82 3.04 -3.73
CA LEU A 92 38.29 4.35 -4.14
C LEU A 92 37.15 5.17 -4.75
N LYS A 93 37.27 6.50 -4.67
CA LYS A 93 36.25 7.43 -5.17
C LYS A 93 36.06 7.40 -6.69
N THR A 94 36.93 6.73 -7.44
CA THR A 94 36.88 6.67 -8.91
C THR A 94 37.48 5.36 -9.40
N GLY A 95 36.79 4.69 -10.32
CA GLY A 95 37.35 3.61 -11.15
C GLY A 95 37.34 2.21 -10.54
N ASP A 96 37.12 2.05 -9.24
CA ASP A 96 37.07 0.73 -8.63
C ASP A 96 35.85 -0.08 -9.09
N THR A 97 36.09 -1.32 -9.47
CA THR A 97 35.07 -2.32 -9.77
C THR A 97 35.16 -3.42 -8.75
N MET A 98 34.17 -3.53 -7.86
CA MET A 98 34.10 -4.64 -6.91
C MET A 98 33.53 -5.88 -7.59
N THR A 99 34.22 -7.01 -7.46
CA THR A 99 33.69 -8.32 -7.80
C THR A 99 33.09 -8.96 -6.55
N GLY A 100 31.77 -9.14 -6.52
CA GLY A 100 31.03 -9.73 -5.39
C GLY A 100 30.20 -8.74 -4.58
N SER A 101 29.65 -9.20 -3.45
CA SER A 101 28.78 -8.40 -2.59
C SER A 101 29.57 -7.42 -1.72
N LEU A 102 29.17 -6.15 -1.73
CA LEU A 102 29.65 -5.16 -0.75
C LEU A 102 28.87 -5.31 0.56
N LEU A 103 29.56 -5.65 1.64
CA LEU A 103 28.99 -5.74 2.99
C LEU A 103 29.36 -4.47 3.77
N LEU A 104 28.38 -3.59 3.98
CA LEU A 104 28.54 -2.38 4.78
C LEU A 104 27.97 -2.62 6.17
N GLN A 105 28.84 -2.65 7.18
CA GLN A 105 28.46 -2.80 8.58
C GLN A 105 28.74 -1.48 9.30
N GLY A 106 27.70 -0.84 9.83
CA GLY A 106 27.82 0.41 10.56
C GLY A 106 26.47 1.10 10.77
N ALA A 107 26.39 1.94 11.80
CA ALA A 107 25.25 2.83 11.95
C ALA A 107 25.31 3.95 10.89
N ASN A 108 24.17 4.32 10.30
CA ASN A 108 24.03 5.46 9.37
C ASN A 108 24.71 5.31 8.00
N ILE A 109 24.48 4.19 7.31
CA ILE A 109 24.93 4.05 5.91
C ILE A 109 24.04 4.93 5.02
N MET A 110 24.67 5.89 4.31
CA MET A 110 23.98 6.85 3.46
C MET A 110 24.46 6.79 2.01
N PHE A 111 23.50 6.65 1.09
CA PHE A 111 23.70 6.80 -0.34
C PHE A 111 23.32 8.22 -0.74
N LYS A 112 24.31 9.02 -1.16
CA LYS A 112 24.13 10.40 -1.60
C LYS A 112 24.30 10.49 -3.13
N ASN A 113 23.39 11.16 -3.81
CA ASN A 113 23.65 11.66 -5.16
C ASN A 113 24.27 13.07 -5.07
N ALA A 114 25.12 13.45 -6.02
CA ALA A 114 25.74 14.78 -6.08
C ALA A 114 24.70 15.92 -6.20
N SER A 115 23.55 15.61 -6.80
CA SER A 115 22.35 16.46 -6.75
C SER A 115 21.59 16.17 -5.45
N GLN A 116 21.41 17.18 -4.59
CA GLN A 116 20.90 17.13 -3.21
C GLN A 116 19.45 16.62 -3.04
N ALA A 117 18.89 15.91 -4.01
CA ALA A 117 17.47 15.61 -4.06
C ALA A 117 17.08 14.38 -3.23
N TRP A 118 17.97 13.39 -3.08
CA TRP A 118 17.62 12.11 -2.44
C TRP A 118 18.78 11.52 -1.65
N TYR A 119 18.49 11.16 -0.40
CA TYR A 119 19.40 10.44 0.46
C TYR A 119 18.77 9.10 0.83
N GLY A 120 19.36 8.00 0.37
CA GLY A 120 18.96 6.65 0.76
C GLY A 120 19.69 6.25 2.04
N TYR A 121 18.94 5.78 3.04
CA TYR A 121 19.46 5.45 4.36
C TYR A 121 19.14 3.99 4.71
N MET A 122 20.14 3.33 5.28
CA MET A 122 20.00 2.02 5.93
C MET A 122 20.51 2.14 7.37
N GLY A 123 19.63 1.90 8.35
CA GLY A 123 19.98 1.91 9.78
C GLY A 123 19.18 2.90 10.64
N SER A 124 19.45 2.86 11.95
CA SER A 124 18.74 3.66 12.97
C SER A 124 19.15 5.14 12.89
N TYR A 125 18.31 5.98 12.30
CA TYR A 125 18.45 7.43 12.38
C TYR A 125 17.31 8.01 13.21
N GLY A 126 17.66 8.65 14.33
CA GLY A 126 16.73 9.34 15.21
C GLY A 126 16.88 10.85 15.12
N ALA A 127 15.76 11.54 14.83
CA ALA A 127 15.26 12.68 15.63
C ALA A 127 13.83 13.07 15.21
N ALA A 128 12.88 12.15 15.39
CA ALA A 128 11.49 12.45 15.75
C ALA A 128 10.90 11.28 16.58
N GLY A 129 11.72 10.75 17.48
CA GLY A 129 11.20 10.17 18.72
C GLY A 129 10.68 8.74 18.75
N GLN A 130 11.01 7.83 17.83
CA GLN A 130 11.08 6.39 18.18
C GLN A 130 12.23 5.68 17.45
N ALA A 131 13.00 4.92 18.22
CA ALA A 131 13.99 3.97 17.73
C ALA A 131 13.26 2.87 16.95
N GLY A 132 13.32 2.90 15.62
CA GLY A 132 12.81 1.84 14.77
C GLY A 132 13.89 1.47 13.77
N SER A 133 14.39 0.23 13.82
CA SER A 133 15.30 -0.29 12.81
C SER A 133 14.58 -0.27 11.46
N GLY A 134 15.22 0.23 10.41
CA GLY A 134 14.57 0.30 9.10
C GLY A 134 15.45 0.87 8.00
N MET A 135 14.89 0.91 6.79
CA MET A 135 15.53 1.49 5.61
C MET A 135 14.57 2.46 4.93
N GLY A 136 15.09 3.50 4.29
CA GLY A 136 14.22 4.50 3.68
C GLY A 136 14.93 5.72 3.10
N PHE A 137 14.13 6.73 2.78
CA PHE A 137 14.59 8.02 2.28
C PHE A 137 14.17 9.12 3.25
N VAL A 138 15.07 10.06 3.54
CA VAL A 138 14.77 11.24 4.37
C VAL A 138 14.74 12.51 3.51
N ASN A 139 14.23 13.59 4.07
CA ASN A 139 14.24 14.91 3.41
C ASN A 139 15.64 15.49 3.27
N ALA A 140 15.79 16.51 2.41
CA ALA A 140 17.06 17.19 2.19
C ALA A 140 17.67 17.79 3.48
N ALA A 141 16.84 18.15 4.46
CA ALA A 141 17.29 18.65 5.76
C ALA A 141 17.75 17.55 6.75
N LEU A 142 17.59 16.27 6.41
CA LEU A 142 17.94 15.12 7.26
C LEU A 142 17.24 15.12 8.62
N THR A 143 16.01 15.63 8.68
CA THR A 143 15.23 15.77 9.92
C THR A 143 14.02 14.85 9.96
N ALA A 144 13.62 14.24 8.84
CA ALA A 144 12.44 13.40 8.78
C ALA A 144 12.44 12.44 7.60
N TRP A 145 11.85 11.27 7.81
CA TRP A 145 11.61 10.26 6.78
C TRP A 145 10.54 10.73 5.79
N ASN A 146 10.86 10.67 4.51
CA ASN A 146 9.89 10.78 3.41
C ASN A 146 9.25 9.42 3.13
N PHE A 147 10.03 8.35 3.22
CA PHE A 147 9.58 6.97 3.13
C PHE A 147 10.43 6.09 4.04
N GLN A 148 9.84 5.13 4.73
CA GLN A 148 10.54 4.19 5.61
C GLN A 148 9.86 2.82 5.57
N VAL A 149 10.66 1.77 5.56
CA VAL A 149 10.28 0.39 5.86
C VAL A 149 10.89 0.02 7.21
N GLY A 150 10.04 -0.26 8.19
CA GLY A 150 10.44 -0.74 9.52
C GLY A 150 10.77 -2.23 9.52
N ASP A 151 11.47 -2.67 10.56
CA ASP A 151 11.75 -4.09 10.85
C ASP A 151 10.49 -4.89 11.19
N ASP A 152 9.43 -4.21 11.63
CA ASP A 152 8.07 -4.75 11.78
C ASP A 152 7.34 -4.97 10.42
N GLY A 153 8.01 -4.68 9.30
CA GLY A 153 7.46 -4.78 7.95
C GLY A 153 6.54 -3.62 7.56
N ARG A 154 6.36 -2.62 8.44
CA ARG A 154 5.50 -1.48 8.16
C ARG A 154 6.18 -0.51 7.21
N CYS A 155 5.48 -0.17 6.13
CA CYS A 155 5.91 0.85 5.17
C CYS A 155 5.17 2.16 5.46
N ASN A 156 5.90 3.25 5.69
CA ASN A 156 5.36 4.57 5.98
C ASN A 156 5.83 5.56 4.91
N ALA A 157 4.90 6.33 4.34
CA ALA A 157 5.18 7.46 3.47
C ALA A 157 4.70 8.74 4.14
N ARG A 158 5.47 9.83 4.00
CA ARG A 158 5.08 11.14 4.52
C ARG A 158 4.32 11.91 3.43
N GLY A 159 3.06 12.25 3.72
CA GLY A 159 2.16 12.91 2.78
C GLY A 159 1.23 11.91 2.09
N GLY A 160 1.71 11.23 1.06
CA GLY A 160 0.92 10.27 0.28
C GLY A 160 1.74 9.11 -0.29
N LEU A 161 1.06 8.02 -0.61
CA LEU A 161 1.59 6.87 -1.34
C LEU A 161 0.73 6.68 -2.59
N ASP A 162 1.37 6.75 -3.76
CA ASP A 162 0.70 6.47 -5.03
C ASP A 162 0.97 5.02 -5.45
N ILE A 163 -0.10 4.26 -5.73
CA ILE A 163 -0.03 2.84 -6.14
C ILE A 163 -0.56 2.74 -7.57
N GLN A 164 0.30 3.03 -8.54
CA GLN A 164 -0.01 2.91 -9.96
C GLN A 164 0.31 1.51 -10.46
N SER A 165 -0.60 0.55 -10.28
CA SER A 165 -0.47 -0.74 -10.94
C SER A 165 -1.79 -1.17 -11.57
N GLY A 166 -1.72 -1.91 -12.68
CA GLY A 166 -2.90 -2.42 -13.37
C GLY A 166 -3.69 -3.49 -12.60
N GLY A 167 -3.46 -3.66 -11.29
CA GLY A 167 -4.08 -4.71 -10.47
C GLY A 167 -3.51 -4.86 -9.06
N ALA A 168 -3.26 -3.77 -8.32
CA ALA A 168 -2.80 -3.85 -6.93
C ALA A 168 -3.87 -4.51 -6.05
N ASN A 169 -3.47 -5.55 -5.31
CA ASN A 169 -4.32 -6.20 -4.31
C ASN A 169 -3.91 -5.72 -2.91
N ILE A 170 -4.89 -5.31 -2.09
CA ILE A 170 -4.69 -5.07 -0.66
C ILE A 170 -5.31 -6.25 0.09
N TYR A 171 -4.49 -7.05 0.77
CA TYR A 171 -4.96 -8.17 1.57
C TYR A 171 -5.30 -7.73 3.00
N GLY A 172 -6.35 -8.32 3.57
CA GLY A 172 -6.82 -7.99 4.91
C GLY A 172 -7.69 -6.73 4.97
N ARG A 173 -7.68 -6.04 6.11
CA ARG A 173 -8.53 -4.86 6.35
C ARG A 173 -7.82 -3.58 5.93
N VAL A 174 -8.50 -2.74 5.16
CA VAL A 174 -8.09 -1.36 4.90
C VAL A 174 -8.62 -0.44 6.01
N ASN A 175 -7.72 0.24 6.71
CA ASN A 175 -8.08 1.22 7.74
C ASN A 175 -7.77 2.63 7.23
N MET A 176 -8.79 3.45 7.01
CA MET A 176 -8.65 4.84 6.56
C MET A 176 -8.95 5.78 7.72
N ARG A 177 -8.04 6.70 8.03
CA ARG A 177 -8.17 7.65 9.14
C ARG A 177 -7.46 8.95 8.81
N GLN A 178 -8.09 10.08 9.12
CA GLN A 178 -7.47 11.40 9.08
C GLN A 178 -7.69 12.07 10.44
N ALA A 179 -6.65 12.61 11.07
CA ALA A 179 -6.79 13.32 12.33
C ALA A 179 -7.63 14.59 12.11
N GLY A 180 -8.68 14.78 12.91
CA GLY A 180 -9.58 15.95 12.83
C GLY A 180 -10.54 15.95 11.63
N SER A 181 -10.61 14.87 10.85
CA SER A 181 -11.49 14.74 9.69
C SER A 181 -11.90 13.26 9.48
N TYR A 182 -12.48 12.95 8.32
CA TYR A 182 -12.89 11.62 7.93
C TYR A 182 -11.75 10.83 7.27
N GLY A 183 -11.65 9.55 7.59
CA GLY A 183 -10.99 8.61 6.68
C GLY A 183 -11.94 8.31 5.52
N GLU A 184 -11.50 8.54 4.29
CA GLU A 184 -12.38 8.45 3.12
C GLU A 184 -11.68 7.84 1.90
N ILE A 185 -12.52 7.32 1.00
CA ILE A 185 -12.15 6.90 -0.35
C ILE A 185 -12.72 7.94 -1.30
N ALA A 186 -11.86 8.62 -2.04
CA ALA A 186 -12.28 9.44 -3.16
C ALA A 186 -12.27 8.59 -4.43
N MET A 187 -13.42 8.46 -5.07
CA MET A 187 -13.56 7.86 -6.39
C MET A 187 -13.70 9.00 -7.39
N VAL A 188 -12.62 9.28 -8.11
CA VAL A 188 -12.54 10.40 -9.04
C VAL A 188 -12.88 9.91 -10.44
N SER A 189 -13.80 10.58 -11.13
CA SER A 189 -14.10 10.36 -12.54
C SER A 189 -13.11 11.08 -13.44
N THR A 190 -13.10 10.72 -14.73
CA THR A 190 -12.16 11.25 -15.73
C THR A 190 -12.28 12.77 -15.95
N ASP A 191 -13.42 13.37 -15.61
CA ASP A 191 -13.67 14.81 -15.66
C ASP A 191 -13.19 15.57 -14.41
N GLY A 192 -12.62 14.86 -13.42
CA GLY A 192 -12.17 15.43 -12.15
C GLY A 192 -13.27 15.56 -11.09
N SER A 193 -14.53 15.24 -11.42
CA SER A 193 -15.58 15.11 -10.42
C SER A 193 -15.29 13.91 -9.52
N CYS A 194 -15.81 13.93 -8.30
CA CYS A 194 -15.53 12.90 -7.32
C CYS A 194 -16.77 12.50 -6.53
N MET A 195 -16.81 11.25 -6.10
CA MET A 195 -17.67 10.79 -5.02
C MET A 195 -16.78 10.39 -3.86
N TYR A 196 -17.16 10.76 -2.65
CA TYR A 196 -16.45 10.36 -1.46
C TYR A 196 -17.25 9.32 -0.70
N ILE A 197 -16.62 8.18 -0.40
CA ILE A 197 -17.15 7.18 0.52
C ILE A 197 -16.43 7.37 1.85
N ARG A 198 -17.15 7.68 2.91
CA ARG A 198 -16.56 7.98 4.21
C ARG A 198 -17.40 7.44 5.37
N GLY A 199 -16.82 7.46 6.57
CA GLY A 199 -17.58 7.30 7.80
C GLY A 199 -18.42 8.56 8.10
N ARG A 200 -19.49 8.39 8.89
CA ARG A 200 -20.33 9.52 9.32
C ARG A 200 -19.63 10.47 10.28
N ALA A 201 -20.10 11.72 10.33
CA ALA A 201 -19.72 12.78 11.28
C ALA A 201 -19.72 12.35 12.75
N GLY A 202 -20.62 11.43 13.11
CA GLY A 202 -20.70 10.86 14.42
C GLY A 202 -21.56 9.61 14.41
N GLY A 203 -21.36 8.75 15.41
CA GLY A 203 -22.21 7.58 15.65
C GLY A 203 -22.13 6.49 14.58
N GLY A 204 -20.93 6.22 14.02
CA GLY A 204 -20.64 5.10 13.10
C GLY A 204 -21.40 5.12 11.76
N GLY A 205 -21.21 4.12 10.90
CA GLY A 205 -21.89 4.02 9.60
C GLY A 205 -21.10 4.61 8.41
N LEU A 206 -21.80 4.83 7.29
CA LEU A 206 -21.24 5.17 5.97
C LEU A 206 -21.99 6.33 5.31
N GLU A 207 -21.27 7.20 4.60
CA GLU A 207 -21.82 8.26 3.75
C GLU A 207 -21.22 8.19 2.34
N LEU A 208 -22.08 8.41 1.34
CA LEU A 208 -21.68 8.81 -0.01
C LEU A 208 -21.92 10.30 -0.14
N VAL A 209 -20.85 11.06 -0.32
CA VAL A 209 -20.86 12.52 -0.42
C VAL A 209 -20.68 12.91 -1.88
N ASN A 210 -21.38 13.98 -2.29
CA ASN A 210 -21.26 14.52 -3.63
C ASN A 210 -19.89 15.19 -3.86
N SER A 211 -19.59 15.49 -5.13
CA SER A 211 -18.31 16.08 -5.55
C SER A 211 -18.04 17.46 -4.95
N ALA A 212 -19.08 18.26 -4.72
CA ALA A 212 -18.96 19.57 -4.09
C ALA A 212 -18.77 19.50 -2.56
N TYR A 213 -18.72 18.30 -2.00
CA TYR A 213 -18.55 18.02 -0.56
C TYR A 213 -19.57 18.74 0.34
N ASN A 214 -20.74 19.07 -0.20
CA ASN A 214 -21.75 19.88 0.48
C ASN A 214 -23.08 19.16 0.65
N ASN A 215 -23.20 17.94 0.13
CA ASN A 215 -24.39 17.13 0.28
C ASN A 215 -24.05 15.65 0.40
N VAL A 216 -24.91 14.90 1.09
CA VAL A 216 -24.83 13.45 1.26
C VAL A 216 -26.04 12.82 0.57
N PRO A 217 -25.93 12.46 -0.73
CA PRO A 217 -26.99 11.76 -1.46
C PRO A 217 -27.42 10.44 -0.85
N TRP A 218 -26.54 9.77 -0.12
CA TRP A 218 -26.84 8.48 0.48
C TRP A 218 -26.02 8.23 1.73
N THR A 219 -26.62 7.65 2.76
CA THR A 219 -25.92 7.27 3.98
C THR A 219 -26.58 6.07 4.65
N ILE A 220 -25.78 5.27 5.35
CA ILE A 220 -26.25 4.24 6.28
C ILE A 220 -25.73 4.60 7.67
N ASP A 221 -26.57 4.59 8.70
CA ASP A 221 -26.10 4.77 10.08
C ASP A 221 -25.47 3.50 10.69
N ASP A 222 -24.90 3.59 11.89
CA ASP A 222 -24.32 2.44 12.59
C ASP A 222 -25.36 1.37 12.96
N ALA A 223 -26.64 1.74 13.00
CA ALA A 223 -27.75 0.82 13.22
C ALA A 223 -28.23 0.13 11.92
N GLY A 224 -27.65 0.47 10.76
CA GLY A 224 -27.99 -0.11 9.46
C GLY A 224 -29.13 0.59 8.71
N THR A 225 -29.60 1.75 9.18
CA THR A 225 -30.68 2.53 8.55
C THR A 225 -30.16 3.28 7.33
N LEU A 226 -30.84 3.10 6.20
CA LEU A 226 -30.48 3.72 4.91
C LEU A 226 -31.26 5.02 4.69
N PHE A 227 -30.52 6.11 4.44
CA PHE A 227 -31.05 7.42 4.10
C PHE A 227 -30.61 7.79 2.68
N THR A 228 -31.55 8.29 1.88
CA THR A 228 -31.31 8.74 0.51
C THR A 228 -31.74 10.20 0.42
N ASN A 229 -30.81 11.11 0.13
CA ASN A 229 -31.12 12.49 -0.20
C ASN A 229 -31.41 12.58 -1.69
N ILE A 230 -32.57 12.02 -2.05
CA ILE A 230 -33.18 12.17 -3.35
C ILE A 230 -33.86 13.55 -3.28
N GLY A 231 -33.85 14.34 -4.34
CA GLY A 231 -34.74 15.50 -4.41
C GLY A 231 -36.13 15.07 -4.88
N GLY A 232 -36.74 13.94 -4.47
CA GLY A 232 -37.07 13.41 -3.12
C GLY A 232 -38.04 12.23 -3.18
N GLY A 233 -37.94 11.43 -4.25
CA GLY A 233 -38.58 10.11 -4.29
C GLY A 233 -37.76 9.14 -3.44
N ARG A 234 -38.36 8.17 -2.76
CA ARG A 234 -37.65 7.28 -1.81
C ARG A 234 -38.06 5.83 -2.02
N TYR A 235 -37.12 4.89 -1.86
CA TYR A 235 -37.40 3.46 -1.83
C TYR A 235 -37.94 3.06 -0.44
N GLY A 236 -38.95 2.20 -0.40
CA GLY A 236 -39.57 1.66 0.82
C GLY A 236 -39.17 0.20 1.08
N ASN A 237 -39.30 -0.23 2.33
CA ASN A 237 -38.75 -1.48 2.88
C ASN A 237 -39.46 -2.75 2.35
N ASP A 238 -40.68 -2.55 1.89
CA ASP A 238 -41.54 -3.45 1.16
C ASP A 238 -41.19 -3.50 -0.34
N GLY A 239 -40.11 -2.83 -0.76
CA GLY A 239 -39.70 -2.66 -2.15
C GLY A 239 -40.51 -1.60 -2.90
N ASN A 240 -41.38 -0.88 -2.18
CA ASN A 240 -42.37 0.04 -2.73
C ASN A 240 -41.85 1.49 -2.70
N VAL A 241 -42.08 2.28 -3.75
CA VAL A 241 -41.35 3.54 -3.98
C VAL A 241 -42.26 4.76 -3.86
N TRP A 242 -41.87 5.74 -3.06
CA TRP A 242 -42.49 7.06 -2.99
C TRP A 242 -42.04 7.93 -4.15
N MET A 243 -42.98 8.61 -4.77
CA MET A 243 -42.77 9.29 -6.02
C MET A 243 -43.06 10.79 -5.85
N GLN A 244 -42.03 11.65 -5.66
CA GLN A 244 -42.20 13.14 -5.52
C GLN A 244 -43.16 13.71 -6.55
N TRP A 245 -43.01 13.21 -7.79
CA TRP A 245 -43.67 13.74 -8.96
C TRP A 245 -45.13 13.30 -9.04
N TYR A 246 -45.42 12.07 -8.58
CA TYR A 246 -46.78 11.54 -8.48
C TYR A 246 -47.53 12.18 -7.32
N GLY A 247 -46.76 12.72 -6.36
CA GLY A 247 -47.29 13.24 -5.12
C GLY A 247 -47.87 12.14 -4.25
N GLY A 248 -47.45 10.88 -4.45
CA GLY A 248 -48.01 9.73 -3.76
C GLY A 248 -47.05 8.54 -3.66
N TRP A 249 -47.42 7.59 -2.83
CA TRP A 249 -46.74 6.31 -2.69
C TRP A 249 -47.09 5.44 -3.89
N LEU A 250 -46.21 4.52 -4.29
CA LEU A 250 -46.61 3.46 -5.21
C LEU A 250 -47.74 2.58 -4.60
N SER A 251 -47.94 2.60 -3.28
CA SER A 251 -49.17 2.11 -2.62
C SER A 251 -50.42 3.00 -2.82
N ASP A 252 -50.31 4.28 -3.14
CA ASP A 252 -51.46 5.13 -3.51
C ASP A 252 -51.90 4.88 -4.95
N MET A 253 -50.97 4.41 -5.79
CA MET A 253 -51.29 3.73 -7.04
C MET A 253 -52.02 2.39 -6.76
N ASN A 254 -51.70 1.74 -5.65
CA ASN A 254 -52.38 0.52 -5.19
C ASN A 254 -53.79 0.79 -4.63
N VAL A 255 -54.09 2.02 -4.16
CA VAL A 255 -55.46 2.46 -3.81
C VAL A 255 -56.37 2.55 -5.04
N ALA A 256 -55.84 2.85 -6.24
CA ALA A 256 -56.61 2.77 -7.50
C ALA A 256 -57.10 1.35 -7.81
N LEU A 257 -56.42 0.33 -7.28
CA LEU A 257 -56.79 -1.08 -7.42
C LEU A 257 -57.92 -1.48 -6.46
N VAL A 258 -57.93 -0.93 -5.23
CA VAL A 258 -58.97 -1.19 -4.21
C VAL A 258 -60.33 -0.62 -4.62
N ASN A 259 -60.35 0.52 -5.32
CA ASN A 259 -61.59 1.09 -5.86
C ASN A 259 -62.26 0.24 -6.96
N HIS A 260 -61.54 -0.65 -7.65
CA HIS A 260 -62.11 -1.56 -8.66
C HIS A 260 -62.77 -2.81 -8.02
N ALA A 261 -62.43 -3.12 -6.76
CA ALA A 261 -62.99 -4.21 -5.99
C ALA A 261 -64.32 -3.84 -5.30
N ASN A 262 -64.47 -2.58 -4.85
CA ASN A 262 -65.69 -2.06 -4.22
C ASN A 262 -66.84 -1.77 -5.20
N THR A 263 -66.62 -1.93 -6.51
CA THR A 263 -67.65 -1.76 -7.54
C THR A 263 -68.42 -3.05 -7.90
N LYS A 264 -68.21 -4.18 -7.18
CA LYS A 264 -68.97 -5.43 -7.35
C LYS A 264 -69.80 -5.75 -6.10
N ALA A 265 -71.03 -6.24 -6.26
CA ALA A 265 -71.92 -6.56 -5.13
C ALA A 265 -71.41 -7.77 -4.33
N PRO A 266 -71.35 -7.69 -2.97
CA PRO A 266 -70.92 -8.80 -2.14
C PRO A 266 -72.02 -9.86 -1.97
N ASN A 267 -71.64 -11.09 -1.62
CA ASN A 267 -72.57 -12.22 -1.52
C ASN A 267 -73.60 -12.01 -0.40
N GLY A 268 -74.89 -12.16 -0.72
CA GLY A 268 -76.01 -11.90 0.19
C GLY A 268 -76.47 -10.44 0.26
N ALA A 269 -75.86 -9.53 -0.51
CA ALA A 269 -76.31 -8.14 -0.58
C ALA A 269 -77.66 -8.01 -1.30
N GLN A 270 -78.57 -7.24 -0.70
CA GLN A 270 -79.84 -6.88 -1.35
C GLN A 270 -79.59 -5.73 -2.34
N VAL A 271 -79.92 -5.96 -3.61
CA VAL A 271 -79.74 -4.98 -4.69
C VAL A 271 -80.82 -3.89 -4.64
N GLN A 272 -80.46 -2.66 -5.02
CA GLN A 272 -81.38 -1.51 -5.03
C GLN A 272 -81.96 -1.29 -6.43
N TRP A 273 -83.17 -0.71 -6.48
CA TRP A 273 -83.79 -0.34 -7.76
C TRP A 273 -83.20 0.97 -8.25
N ASN A 274 -82.69 0.96 -9.48
CA ASN A 274 -82.16 2.13 -10.17
C ASN A 274 -83.21 2.81 -11.05
N SER A 275 -84.42 2.26 -11.13
CA SER A 275 -85.55 2.82 -11.86
C SER A 275 -86.84 2.72 -11.04
N GLY A 276 -87.85 3.50 -11.43
CA GLY A 276 -89.24 3.19 -11.06
C GLY A 276 -89.72 1.92 -11.74
N ILE A 277 -90.93 1.48 -11.37
CA ILE A 277 -91.56 0.30 -11.96
C ILE A 277 -92.06 0.64 -13.36
N ASN A 278 -91.54 -0.06 -14.36
CA ASN A 278 -91.95 0.13 -15.74
C ASN A 278 -92.86 -1.02 -16.18
N GLU A 279 -93.99 -0.67 -16.77
CA GLU A 279 -95.00 -1.62 -17.24
C GLU A 279 -94.80 -1.84 -18.75
N LEU A 280 -94.48 -3.07 -19.13
CA LEU A 280 -94.34 -3.45 -20.53
C LEU A 280 -95.72 -3.71 -21.15
N ALA A 281 -95.79 -3.77 -22.48
CA ALA A 281 -97.05 -3.99 -23.19
C ALA A 281 -97.77 -5.28 -22.71
N SER A 282 -99.11 -5.27 -22.77
CA SER A 282 -99.91 -6.39 -22.27
C SER A 282 -99.77 -7.65 -23.12
N ALA A 283 -99.55 -8.80 -22.49
CA ALA A 283 -99.65 -10.10 -23.16
C ALA A 283 -101.12 -10.56 -23.19
N MET A 284 -101.76 -10.57 -24.37
CA MET A 284 -103.18 -10.93 -24.52
C MET A 284 -103.51 -11.68 -25.82
N GLY A 285 -104.15 -12.85 -25.71
CA GLY A 285 -104.72 -13.60 -26.84
C GLY A 285 -103.69 -14.33 -27.70
N GLY A 286 -103.56 -15.65 -27.52
CA GLY A 286 -102.58 -16.50 -28.23
C GLY A 286 -101.23 -16.59 -27.52
N GLN A 287 -100.29 -17.39 -28.06
CA GLN A 287 -98.89 -17.43 -27.59
C GLN A 287 -98.21 -16.10 -27.93
N ASN A 288 -98.24 -15.17 -26.97
CA ASN A 288 -97.54 -13.89 -27.05
C ASN A 288 -96.37 -13.88 -26.08
N THR A 289 -95.20 -13.46 -26.56
CA THR A 289 -93.98 -13.29 -25.77
C THR A 289 -93.80 -11.82 -25.45
N VAL A 290 -93.51 -11.50 -24.18
CA VAL A 290 -93.10 -10.17 -23.75
C VAL A 290 -91.69 -10.29 -23.21
N ASP A 291 -90.73 -9.75 -23.96
CA ASP A 291 -89.31 -9.81 -23.61
C ASP A 291 -88.88 -8.51 -22.94
N SER A 292 -88.13 -8.65 -21.86
CA SER A 292 -87.39 -7.54 -21.26
C SER A 292 -85.91 -7.69 -21.62
N SER A 293 -85.35 -6.74 -22.37
CA SER A 293 -83.92 -6.75 -22.70
C SER A 293 -83.07 -6.44 -21.47
N ASN A 294 -81.78 -6.79 -21.51
CA ASN A 294 -80.80 -6.31 -20.52
C ASN A 294 -80.85 -4.76 -20.48
N PRO A 295 -80.99 -4.10 -19.30
CA PRO A 295 -80.76 -4.57 -17.92
C PRO A 295 -82.01 -4.74 -17.04
N TRP A 296 -83.16 -5.04 -17.65
CA TRP A 296 -84.43 -5.12 -16.95
C TRP A 296 -84.64 -6.50 -16.30
N VAL A 297 -85.13 -6.51 -15.05
CA VAL A 297 -85.48 -7.70 -14.27
C VAL A 297 -86.94 -7.61 -13.85
N MET A 298 -87.66 -8.72 -13.85
CA MET A 298 -89.07 -8.78 -13.49
C MET A 298 -89.28 -8.63 -11.99
N GLU A 299 -90.14 -7.71 -11.60
CA GLU A 299 -90.53 -7.48 -10.19
C GLU A 299 -91.88 -8.13 -9.87
N GLY A 300 -92.78 -8.16 -10.85
CA GLY A 300 -94.12 -8.71 -10.66
C GLY A 300 -95.01 -8.56 -11.89
N VAL A 301 -96.29 -8.86 -11.71
CA VAL A 301 -97.30 -8.79 -12.77
C VAL A 301 -98.51 -8.03 -12.26
N ARG A 302 -99.06 -7.15 -13.10
CA ARG A 302 -100.34 -6.50 -12.84
C ARG A 302 -101.40 -7.00 -13.82
N VAL A 303 -102.58 -7.27 -13.30
CA VAL A 303 -103.75 -7.61 -14.11
C VAL A 303 -104.77 -6.49 -13.98
N THR A 304 -105.29 -6.00 -15.09
CA THR A 304 -106.38 -5.02 -15.08
C THR A 304 -107.66 -5.65 -15.62
N THR A 305 -108.74 -5.50 -14.88
CA THR A 305 -110.09 -5.90 -15.30
C THR A 305 -110.82 -4.71 -15.92
N SER A 306 -111.17 -4.84 -17.20
CA SER A 306 -112.11 -3.98 -17.92
C SER A 306 -113.03 -4.91 -18.70
N THR A 307 -114.30 -4.54 -18.88
CA THR A 307 -115.41 -5.46 -19.19
C THR A 307 -115.33 -6.30 -20.46
N ASP A 308 -114.32 -6.15 -21.34
CA ASP A 308 -114.20 -7.00 -22.53
C ASP A 308 -112.86 -7.73 -22.74
N ILE A 309 -111.73 -7.36 -22.09
CA ILE A 309 -110.47 -8.12 -22.23
C ILE A 309 -109.52 -7.96 -21.01
N ASN A 310 -109.12 -9.05 -20.32
CA ASN A 310 -108.22 -9.03 -19.15
C ASN A 310 -106.72 -8.91 -19.52
N ARG A 311 -106.18 -7.69 -19.55
CA ARG A 311 -104.78 -7.43 -19.88
C ARG A 311 -103.83 -7.77 -18.72
N ILE A 312 -102.79 -8.55 -19.01
CA ILE A 312 -101.69 -8.88 -18.09
C ILE A 312 -100.46 -8.08 -18.49
N TYR A 313 -99.95 -7.26 -17.58
CA TYR A 313 -98.77 -6.42 -17.79
C TYR A 313 -97.61 -6.91 -16.91
N PRO A 314 -96.54 -7.44 -17.52
CA PRO A 314 -95.28 -7.69 -16.80
C PRO A 314 -94.68 -6.35 -16.34
N ARG A 315 -94.20 -6.33 -15.10
CA ARG A 315 -93.56 -5.17 -14.48
C ARG A 315 -92.09 -5.45 -14.30
N VAL A 316 -91.27 -4.54 -14.78
CA VAL A 316 -89.81 -4.68 -14.78
C VAL A 316 -89.14 -3.47 -14.16
N ILE A 317 -87.96 -3.71 -13.61
CA ILE A 317 -87.11 -2.72 -12.95
C ILE A 317 -85.67 -2.91 -13.41
N TRP A 318 -84.89 -1.84 -13.37
CA TRP A 318 -83.44 -1.93 -13.51
C TRP A 318 -82.81 -1.98 -12.12
N GLN A 319 -81.98 -2.99 -11.87
CA GLN A 319 -81.21 -3.12 -10.63
C GLN A 319 -79.85 -2.43 -10.73
N ARG A 320 -79.39 -1.86 -9.61
CA ARG A 320 -77.98 -1.44 -9.42
C ARG A 320 -77.41 -2.09 -8.18
N ASN A 321 -76.07 -2.13 -8.11
CA ASN A 321 -75.38 -2.46 -6.87
C ASN A 321 -75.79 -1.45 -5.78
N ALA A 322 -75.96 -1.94 -4.55
CA ALA A 322 -76.16 -1.09 -3.38
C ALA A 322 -74.87 -0.33 -3.03
#